data_AF-A0AAV6TM59-F1
#
_entry.id   AF-A0AAV6TM59-F1
#
_cell.length_a   1.000
_cell.length_b   1.000
_cell.length_c   1.000
_cell.angle_alpha   90.00
_cell.angle_beta   90.00
_cell.angle_gamma   90.00
#
_symmetry.space_group_name_H-M   'P 1'
#
loop_
_entity.id
_entity.type
_entity.pdbx_description
1 polymer ?
#
loop_
_entity_poly.entity_id
_entity_poly.type
_entity_poly.pdbx_seq_one_letter_code
_entity_poly.pdbx_strand_id
1 'polypeptide(L)'
;MPVQAPQWTDFLTCLICCNEFECNIRRPISLGCGHTMCKSCLSKLQRKQCPFDQTVINIDINQLPENYALLQLVGGAIPEALPNNILSLSKDDYSYYLEAKKCVEELALYLKLPSSGATNGVLQNSPLSRPMQRKLVTLINCQLVEEEGRSRAMRAARSLGERSVTELILQHQNPQQLSANLWAAVRARGCQFLGPAMQEEVLKLVLLALEDSSALSRKVLVMFVVQRLVPHFPQASKTSIGHVVISLVAQLARCPIAVSLSEWVSRSRKQRFVC
;
A
#
# COMPACT_ATOMS: atom_id res chain seq x y z
N MET A 1 -27.68 6.07 12.88
CA MET A 1 -26.96 4.79 12.76
C MET A 1 -25.57 5.07 12.23
N PRO A 2 -24.50 4.46 12.78
CA PRO A 2 -23.17 4.58 12.17
C PRO A 2 -23.25 3.91 10.79
N VAL A 3 -23.03 4.70 9.76
CA VAL A 3 -23.04 4.21 8.37
C VAL A 3 -21.81 3.32 8.22
N GLN A 4 -22.03 2.04 7.93
CA GLN A 4 -20.94 1.09 7.71
C GLN A 4 -20.03 1.61 6.58
N ALA A 5 -18.72 1.52 6.78
CA ALA A 5 -17.78 1.96 5.76
C ALA A 5 -18.03 1.19 4.45
N PRO A 6 -18.09 1.89 3.30
CA PRO A 6 -18.30 1.26 2.00
C PRO A 6 -17.32 0.12 1.75
N GLN A 7 -17.81 -1.03 1.31
CA GLN A 7 -16.93 -2.08 0.80
C GLN A 7 -16.45 -1.70 -0.60
N TRP A 8 -15.16 -1.86 -0.87
CA TRP A 8 -14.58 -1.51 -2.17
C TRP A 8 -15.11 -2.40 -3.31
N THR A 9 -15.71 -3.55 -2.99
CA THR A 9 -16.31 -4.50 -3.93
C THR A 9 -17.65 -4.01 -4.49
N ASP A 10 -18.33 -3.09 -3.80
CA ASP A 10 -19.66 -2.60 -4.19
C ASP A 10 -19.57 -1.27 -4.95
N PHE A 11 -18.45 -1.05 -5.65
CA PHE A 11 -18.09 0.19 -6.32
C PHE A 11 -19.00 0.58 -7.51
N LEU A 12 -19.88 -0.33 -7.94
CA LEU A 12 -20.91 -0.09 -8.96
C LEU A 12 -22.27 0.33 -8.37
N THR A 13 -22.36 0.46 -7.04
CA THR A 13 -23.60 0.85 -6.36
C THR A 13 -23.47 2.20 -5.67
N CYS A 14 -24.59 2.92 -5.59
CA CYS A 14 -24.64 4.17 -4.84
C CYS A 14 -24.59 3.90 -3.34
N LEU A 15 -23.70 4.59 -2.62
CA LEU A 15 -23.54 4.42 -1.18
C LEU A 15 -24.76 4.85 -0.34
N ILE A 16 -25.67 5.67 -0.90
CA ILE A 16 -26.85 6.17 -0.17
C ILE A 16 -28.07 5.27 -0.42
N CYS A 17 -28.40 4.99 -1.67
CA CYS A 17 -29.59 4.20 -2.01
C CYS A 17 -29.32 2.72 -2.23
N CYS A 18 -28.06 2.28 -2.17
CA CYS A 18 -27.61 0.89 -2.36
C CYS A 18 -28.05 0.25 -3.68
N ASN A 19 -28.43 1.06 -4.67
CA ASN A 19 -28.81 0.60 -6.01
C ASN A 19 -27.65 0.78 -6.98
N GLU A 20 -27.58 -0.10 -7.98
CA GLU A 20 -26.62 -0.02 -9.08
C GLU A 20 -26.76 1.29 -9.86
N PHE A 21 -25.63 1.82 -10.32
CA PHE A 21 -25.59 3.01 -11.16
C PHE A 21 -26.24 2.76 -12.53
N GLU A 22 -26.77 3.82 -13.13
CA GLU A 22 -27.36 3.75 -14.48
C GLU A 22 -27.32 5.13 -15.17
N CYS A 23 -27.52 5.15 -16.49
CA CYS A 23 -27.43 6.37 -17.30
C CYS A 23 -28.52 7.41 -17.07
N ASN A 24 -29.71 7.02 -16.60
CA ASN A 24 -30.86 7.93 -16.56
C ASN A 24 -31.00 8.65 -15.20
N ILE A 25 -31.25 7.87 -14.15
CA ILE A 25 -31.61 8.42 -12.83
C ILE A 25 -30.44 8.30 -11.85
N ARG A 26 -29.77 7.14 -11.82
CA ARG A 26 -28.68 6.83 -10.88
C ARG A 26 -27.29 7.10 -11.48
N ARG A 27 -27.09 8.27 -12.06
CA ARG A 27 -25.81 8.68 -12.67
C ARG A 27 -24.73 8.87 -11.59
N PRO A 28 -23.59 8.16 -11.63
CA PRO A 28 -22.56 8.22 -10.60
C PRO A 28 -21.81 9.55 -10.65
N ILE A 29 -21.63 10.17 -9.50
CA ILE A 29 -20.80 11.37 -9.32
C ILE A 29 -19.83 11.08 -8.17
N SER A 30 -18.54 11.13 -8.49
CA SER A 30 -17.47 11.04 -7.49
C SER A 30 -17.24 12.41 -6.86
N LEU A 31 -17.05 12.46 -5.54
CA LEU A 31 -16.68 13.67 -4.81
C LEU A 31 -15.16 13.74 -4.65
N GLY A 32 -14.62 14.92 -4.34
CA GLY A 32 -13.20 15.11 -4.01
C GLY A 32 -12.73 14.23 -2.86
N CYS A 33 -13.64 13.82 -1.97
CA CYS A 33 -13.36 12.87 -0.90
C CYS A 33 -13.35 11.39 -1.33
N GLY A 34 -13.42 11.08 -2.62
CA GLY A 34 -13.31 9.72 -3.16
C GLY A 34 -14.53 8.83 -2.95
N HIS A 35 -15.60 9.36 -2.35
CA HIS A 35 -16.90 8.69 -2.28
C HIS A 35 -17.70 8.98 -3.54
N THR A 36 -18.39 7.97 -4.06
CA THR A 36 -19.22 8.07 -5.26
C THR A 36 -20.68 7.81 -4.92
N MET A 37 -21.56 8.74 -5.29
CA MET A 37 -23.00 8.64 -5.07
C MET A 37 -23.75 8.99 -6.34
N CYS A 38 -25.00 8.56 -6.47
CA CYS A 38 -25.78 8.91 -7.64
C CYS A 38 -26.31 10.35 -7.55
N LYS A 39 -26.46 11.01 -8.70
CA LYS A 39 -26.91 12.40 -8.82
C LYS A 39 -28.24 12.66 -8.10
N SER A 40 -29.18 11.71 -8.16
CA SER A 40 -30.48 11.82 -7.51
C SER A 40 -30.44 11.74 -5.97
N CYS A 41 -29.42 11.10 -5.40
CA CYS A 41 -29.20 11.11 -3.95
C CYS A 41 -28.45 12.37 -3.52
N LEU A 42 -27.45 12.79 -4.29
CA LEU A 42 -26.72 14.03 -4.03
C LEU A 42 -27.63 15.25 -4.04
N SER A 43 -28.58 15.35 -4.98
CA SER A 43 -29.51 16.49 -5.06
C SER A 43 -30.48 16.60 -3.88
N LYS A 44 -30.65 15.52 -3.10
CA LYS A 44 -31.51 15.47 -1.91
C LYS A 44 -30.76 15.77 -0.61
N LEU A 45 -29.44 15.98 -0.68
CA LEU A 45 -28.65 16.31 0.49
C LEU A 45 -29.05 17.70 1.03
N GLN A 46 -29.42 17.72 2.32
CA GLN A 46 -29.77 18.96 3.01
C GLN A 46 -28.55 19.86 3.27
N ARG A 47 -27.36 19.25 3.38
CA ARG A 47 -26.08 19.94 3.59
C ARG A 47 -25.14 19.58 2.45
N LYS A 48 -24.37 20.55 1.96
CA LYS A 48 -23.31 20.34 0.96
C LYS A 48 -22.07 19.67 1.58
N GLN A 49 -22.27 18.49 2.16
CA GLN A 49 -21.23 17.69 2.80
C GLN A 49 -21.42 16.22 2.42
N CYS A 50 -20.32 15.50 2.29
CA CYS A 50 -20.35 14.05 2.13
C CYS A 50 -21.00 13.40 3.38
N PRO A 51 -21.99 12.51 3.24
CA PRO A 51 -22.66 11.89 4.38
C PRO A 51 -21.79 10.86 5.14
N PHE A 52 -20.63 10.48 4.60
CA PHE A 52 -19.75 9.46 5.18
C PHE A 52 -18.58 10.05 5.98
N ASP A 53 -17.93 11.09 5.43
CA ASP A 53 -16.73 11.70 6.03
C ASP A 53 -16.89 13.20 6.32
N GLN A 54 -18.07 13.76 6.04
CA GLN A 54 -18.43 15.16 6.31
C GLN A 54 -17.58 16.18 5.54
N THR A 55 -16.79 15.74 4.54
CA THR A 55 -16.04 16.63 3.67
C THR A 55 -16.99 17.58 2.95
N VAL A 56 -16.67 18.88 2.95
CA VAL A 56 -17.48 19.90 2.27
C VAL A 56 -17.43 19.70 0.76
N ILE A 57 -18.60 19.79 0.12
CA ILE A 57 -18.76 19.74 -1.33
C ILE A 57 -18.74 21.19 -1.84
N ASN A 58 -17.59 21.62 -2.38
CA ASN A 58 -17.37 23.02 -2.78
C ASN A 58 -18.00 23.37 -4.14
N ILE A 59 -18.11 22.39 -5.03
CA ILE A 59 -18.67 22.56 -6.37
C ILE A 59 -20.16 22.20 -6.38
N ASP A 60 -20.96 22.92 -7.17
CA ASP A 60 -22.37 22.53 -7.36
C ASP A 60 -22.46 21.12 -7.98
N ILE A 61 -23.38 20.29 -7.48
CA ILE A 61 -23.58 18.91 -7.94
C ILE A 61 -23.89 18.87 -9.44
N ASN A 62 -24.54 19.91 -9.97
CA ASN A 62 -24.85 20.01 -11.40
C ASN A 62 -23.63 20.30 -12.27
N GLN A 63 -22.56 20.83 -11.69
CA GLN A 63 -21.29 21.13 -12.37
C GLN A 63 -20.28 19.99 -12.25
N LEU A 64 -20.49 19.04 -11.32
CA LEU A 64 -19.63 17.87 -11.20
C LEU A 64 -19.87 16.90 -12.37
N PRO A 65 -18.79 16.41 -13.02
CA PRO A 65 -18.93 15.45 -14.10
C PRO A 65 -19.34 14.08 -13.57
N GLU A 66 -20.10 13.39 -14.41
CA GLU A 66 -20.49 12.00 -14.16
C GLU A 66 -19.28 11.07 -14.37
N ASN A 67 -19.20 10.02 -13.55
CA ASN A 67 -18.13 9.04 -13.62
C ASN A 67 -18.42 8.01 -14.73
N TYR A 68 -18.01 8.34 -15.96
CA TYR A 68 -18.19 7.47 -17.11
C TYR A 68 -17.39 6.16 -17.01
N ALA A 69 -16.27 6.17 -16.28
CA ALA A 69 -15.49 4.97 -16.02
C ALA A 69 -16.28 3.92 -15.23
N LEU A 70 -17.23 4.33 -14.37
CA LEU A 70 -18.19 3.42 -13.71
C LEU A 70 -19.39 3.11 -14.60
N LEU A 71 -19.93 4.09 -15.33
CA LEU A 71 -21.10 3.88 -16.20
C LEU A 71 -20.86 2.83 -17.29
N GLN A 72 -19.67 2.81 -17.90
CA GLN A 72 -19.33 1.81 -18.91
C GLN A 72 -19.28 0.37 -18.36
N LEU A 73 -19.07 0.20 -17.04
CA LEU A 73 -19.02 -1.12 -16.41
C LEU A 73 -20.40 -1.71 -16.15
N VAL A 74 -21.42 -0.85 -15.98
CA VAL A 74 -22.83 -1.23 -15.85
C VAL A 74 -23.59 -1.26 -17.19
N GLY A 75 -22.87 -1.22 -18.31
CA GLY A 75 -23.45 -1.26 -19.65
C GLY A 75 -24.08 0.07 -20.11
N GLY A 76 -23.75 1.17 -19.44
CA GLY A 76 -24.24 2.49 -19.79
C GLY A 76 -23.62 3.05 -21.07
N ALA A 77 -24.44 3.68 -21.91
CA ALA A 77 -23.95 4.45 -23.05
C ALA A 77 -23.22 5.71 -22.54
N ILE A 78 -21.95 5.86 -22.91
CA ILE A 78 -21.17 7.07 -22.65
C ILE A 78 -21.53 8.09 -23.73
N PRO A 79 -21.99 9.30 -23.39
CA PRO A 79 -22.21 10.35 -24.38
C PRO A 79 -20.89 10.68 -25.11
N GLU A 80 -20.90 10.66 -26.45
CA GLU A 80 -19.74 11.06 -27.27
C GLU A 80 -19.36 12.54 -27.07
N ALA A 81 -20.34 13.37 -26.69
CA ALA A 81 -20.15 14.79 -26.40
C ALA A 81 -20.04 15.04 -24.88
N LEU A 82 -18.91 15.59 -24.46
CA LEU A 82 -18.71 16.05 -23.10
C LEU A 82 -19.62 17.26 -22.80
N PRO A 83 -20.25 17.37 -21.63
CA PRO A 83 -20.99 18.58 -21.28
C PRO A 83 -20.07 19.81 -21.30
N ASN A 84 -20.45 20.83 -22.07
CA ASN A 84 -19.73 22.09 -22.33
C ASN A 84 -19.47 22.98 -21.09
N ASN A 85 -19.80 22.50 -19.89
CA ASN A 85 -19.72 23.27 -18.64
C ASN A 85 -18.69 22.69 -17.67
N ILE A 86 -17.58 22.16 -18.18
CA ILE A 86 -16.41 22.03 -17.32
C ILE A 86 -15.87 23.44 -17.14
N LEU A 87 -15.77 23.84 -15.88
CA LEU A 87 -15.06 24.99 -15.31
C LEU A 87 -14.19 25.76 -16.31
N SER A 88 -14.15 27.09 -16.20
CA SER A 88 -13.35 28.04 -16.99
C SER A 88 -11.83 27.75 -16.96
N LEU A 89 -11.42 26.60 -17.48
CA LEU A 89 -10.06 26.11 -17.60
C LEU A 89 -9.42 26.75 -18.83
N SER A 90 -8.09 26.86 -18.80
CA SER A 90 -7.35 27.18 -20.01
C SER A 90 -7.53 26.06 -21.04
N LYS A 91 -7.31 26.37 -22.33
CA LYS A 91 -7.38 25.35 -23.39
C LYS A 91 -6.43 24.18 -23.13
N ASP A 92 -5.25 24.46 -22.59
CA ASP A 92 -4.22 23.47 -22.31
C ASP A 92 -4.65 22.56 -21.14
N ASP A 93 -5.13 23.13 -20.03
CA ASP A 93 -5.62 22.36 -18.87
C ASP A 93 -6.80 21.46 -19.23
N TYR A 94 -7.69 21.95 -20.10
CA TYR A 94 -8.81 21.16 -20.59
C TYR A 94 -8.34 19.93 -21.40
N SER A 95 -7.29 20.09 -22.21
CA SER A 95 -6.70 18.97 -22.95
C SER A 95 -6.09 17.91 -22.03
N TYR A 96 -5.36 18.33 -20.98
CA TYR A 96 -4.80 17.41 -19.99
C TYR A 96 -5.88 16.69 -19.18
N TYR A 97 -6.95 17.40 -18.83
CA TYR A 97 -8.10 16.79 -18.15
C TYR A 97 -8.76 15.71 -19.01
N LEU A 98 -8.98 15.98 -20.31
CA LEU A 98 -9.57 15.01 -21.23
C LEU A 98 -8.71 13.75 -21.36
N GLU A 99 -7.40 13.90 -21.51
CA GLU A 99 -6.48 12.78 -21.62
C GLU A 99 -6.44 11.96 -20.31
N ALA A 100 -6.33 12.64 -19.16
CA ALA A 100 -6.35 11.97 -17.86
C ALA A 100 -7.65 11.20 -17.62
N LYS A 101 -8.78 11.80 -17.98
CA LYS A 101 -10.10 11.16 -17.91
C LYS A 101 -10.14 9.90 -18.78
N LYS A 102 -9.70 10.00 -20.03
CA LYS A 102 -9.65 8.87 -20.97
C LYS A 102 -8.78 7.73 -20.44
N CYS A 103 -7.60 8.01 -19.90
CA CYS A 103 -6.74 6.99 -19.28
C CYS A 103 -7.43 6.25 -18.12
N VAL A 104 -8.18 6.97 -17.27
CA VAL A 104 -8.93 6.35 -16.16
C VAL A 104 -10.06 5.47 -16.69
N GLU A 105 -10.76 5.90 -17.74
CA GLU A 105 -11.79 5.11 -18.40
C GLU A 105 -11.22 3.83 -19.03
N GLU A 106 -10.10 3.91 -19.74
CA GLU A 106 -9.43 2.74 -20.32
C GLU A 106 -9.00 1.74 -19.23
N LEU A 107 -8.40 2.23 -18.14
CA LEU A 107 -7.99 1.38 -17.02
C LEU A 107 -9.19 0.71 -16.34
N ALA A 108 -10.34 1.37 -16.25
CA ALA A 108 -11.52 0.79 -15.64
C ALA A 108 -12.04 -0.45 -16.35
N LEU A 109 -11.78 -0.61 -17.65
CA LEU A 109 -12.19 -1.79 -18.41
C LEU A 109 -11.58 -3.12 -17.89
N TYR A 110 -10.46 -3.07 -17.17
CA TYR A 110 -9.89 -4.25 -16.50
C TYR A 110 -10.76 -4.78 -15.34
N LEU A 111 -11.75 -4.01 -14.89
CA LEU A 111 -12.75 -4.39 -13.90
C LEU A 111 -14.06 -4.90 -14.51
N LYS A 112 -14.18 -4.94 -15.85
CA LYS A 112 -15.41 -5.37 -16.52
C LYS A 112 -15.72 -6.82 -16.19
N LEU A 113 -16.93 -7.09 -15.71
CA LEU A 113 -17.40 -8.45 -15.49
C LEU A 113 -17.75 -9.09 -16.84
N PRO A 114 -17.37 -10.36 -17.10
CA PRO A 114 -17.93 -11.11 -18.22
C PRO A 114 -19.45 -11.15 -18.06
N SER A 115 -20.18 -10.78 -19.12
CA SER A 115 -21.64 -10.75 -19.13
C SER A 115 -22.23 -12.16 -18.96
N SER A 116 -22.38 -12.63 -17.71
CA SER A 116 -23.33 -13.66 -17.28
C SER A 116 -23.28 -13.87 -15.76
N GLY A 117 -24.24 -13.32 -15.04
CA GLY A 117 -24.85 -13.99 -13.87
C GLY A 117 -24.12 -14.00 -12.52
N ALA A 118 -23.03 -13.27 -12.30
CA ALA A 118 -22.41 -13.19 -10.97
C ALA A 118 -22.94 -11.98 -10.19
N THR A 119 -24.02 -12.20 -9.44
CA THR A 119 -24.36 -11.35 -8.29
C THR A 119 -23.23 -11.49 -7.27
N ASN A 120 -22.68 -10.36 -6.83
CA ASN A 120 -21.49 -10.17 -5.96
C ASN A 120 -20.21 -9.83 -6.75
N GLY A 121 -19.76 -8.58 -6.62
CA GLY A 121 -18.62 -7.93 -7.30
C GLY A 121 -17.22 -8.50 -7.01
N VAL A 122 -17.09 -9.82 -6.92
CA VAL A 122 -15.84 -10.55 -6.83
C VAL A 122 -15.52 -11.14 -8.21
N LEU A 123 -14.55 -10.55 -8.90
CA LEU A 123 -14.05 -11.08 -10.17
C LEU A 123 -13.18 -12.33 -9.91
N GLN A 124 -13.75 -13.52 -10.07
CA GLN A 124 -12.98 -14.78 -9.99
C GLN A 124 -12.08 -15.02 -11.22
N ASN A 125 -12.33 -14.32 -12.34
CA ASN A 125 -11.58 -14.46 -13.61
C ASN A 125 -10.98 -13.14 -14.13
N SER A 126 -10.73 -12.14 -13.26
CA SER A 126 -10.05 -10.90 -13.71
C SER A 126 -8.57 -11.17 -13.98
N PRO A 127 -7.97 -10.54 -15.00
CA PRO A 127 -6.52 -10.55 -15.21
C PRO A 127 -5.76 -9.85 -14.08
N LEU A 128 -6.44 -9.05 -13.25
CA LEU A 128 -5.85 -8.32 -12.14
C LEU A 128 -6.06 -9.05 -10.83
N SER A 129 -5.04 -9.06 -9.97
CA SER A 129 -5.16 -9.53 -8.60
C SER A 129 -6.12 -8.65 -7.79
N ARG A 130 -6.71 -9.19 -6.70
CA ARG A 130 -7.57 -8.40 -5.79
C ARG A 130 -6.90 -7.12 -5.26
N PRO A 131 -5.62 -7.13 -4.82
CA PRO A 131 -4.92 -5.90 -4.43
C PRO A 131 -4.85 -4.86 -5.55
N MET A 132 -4.68 -5.29 -6.81
CA MET A 132 -4.64 -4.40 -7.97
C MET A 132 -6.02 -3.81 -8.25
N GLN A 133 -7.06 -4.65 -8.28
CA GLN A 133 -8.45 -4.23 -8.47
C GLN A 133 -8.86 -3.15 -7.45
N ARG A 134 -8.59 -3.36 -6.15
CA ARG A 134 -8.90 -2.39 -5.09
C ARG A 134 -8.21 -1.04 -5.31
N LYS A 135 -6.95 -1.05 -5.72
CA LYS A 135 -6.18 0.19 -6.02
C LYS A 135 -6.73 0.89 -7.26
N LEU A 136 -7.17 0.12 -8.26
CA LEU A 136 -7.79 0.65 -9.47
C LEU A 136 -9.15 1.30 -9.17
N VAL A 137 -10.01 0.64 -8.39
CA VAL A 137 -11.27 1.24 -7.89
C VAL A 137 -11.02 2.55 -7.15
N THR A 138 -9.93 2.63 -6.37
CA THR A 138 -9.55 3.87 -5.67
C THR A 138 -9.23 5.00 -6.67
N LEU A 139 -8.52 4.70 -7.76
CA LEU A 139 -8.22 5.68 -8.81
C LEU A 139 -9.50 6.14 -9.53
N ILE A 140 -10.38 5.19 -9.90
CA ILE A 140 -11.61 5.46 -10.65
C ILE A 140 -12.55 6.41 -9.88
N ASN A 141 -12.57 6.32 -8.55
CA ASN A 141 -13.40 7.18 -7.71
C ASN A 141 -12.81 8.58 -7.45
N CYS A 142 -11.70 8.95 -8.08
CA CYS A 142 -11.12 10.29 -7.93
C CYS A 142 -11.82 11.33 -8.82
N GLN A 143 -12.26 12.44 -8.22
CA GLN A 143 -12.89 13.55 -8.95
C GLN A 143 -11.85 14.53 -9.51
N LEU A 144 -11.48 14.39 -10.78
CA LEU A 144 -10.36 15.12 -11.39
C LEU A 144 -10.57 16.64 -11.54
N VAL A 145 -11.81 17.12 -11.50
CA VAL A 145 -12.08 18.57 -11.54
C VAL A 145 -11.73 19.26 -10.22
N GLU A 146 -11.67 18.51 -9.11
CA GLU A 146 -11.35 19.03 -7.78
C GLU A 146 -9.86 18.83 -7.46
N GLU A 147 -9.24 19.80 -6.79
CA GLU A 147 -7.82 19.73 -6.39
C GLU A 147 -7.53 18.54 -5.46
N GLU A 148 -8.40 18.31 -4.47
CA GLU A 148 -8.30 17.17 -3.55
C GLU A 148 -8.42 15.84 -4.32
N GLY A 149 -9.32 15.78 -5.30
CA GLY A 149 -9.49 14.61 -6.16
C GLY A 149 -8.26 14.34 -7.04
N ARG A 150 -7.63 15.38 -7.62
CA ARG A 150 -6.34 15.24 -8.34
C ARG A 150 -5.22 14.74 -7.43
N SER A 151 -5.11 15.29 -6.22
CA SER A 151 -4.10 14.87 -5.23
C SER A 151 -4.29 13.40 -4.82
N ARG A 152 -5.53 12.91 -4.75
CA ARG A 152 -5.84 11.50 -4.54
C ARG A 152 -5.52 10.64 -5.75
N ALA A 153 -5.85 11.10 -6.96
CA ALA A 153 -5.52 10.40 -8.19
C ALA A 153 -4.02 10.15 -8.31
N MET A 154 -3.18 11.15 -8.00
CA MET A 154 -1.72 11.00 -8.00
C MET A 154 -1.23 9.94 -7.00
N ARG A 155 -1.79 9.93 -5.77
CA ARG A 155 -1.47 8.90 -4.77
C ARG A 155 -1.93 7.52 -5.21
N ALA A 156 -3.11 7.41 -5.80
CA ALA A 156 -3.67 6.15 -6.30
C ALA A 156 -2.84 5.61 -7.48
N ALA A 157 -2.44 6.47 -8.43
CA ALA A 157 -1.58 6.13 -9.55
C ALA A 157 -0.20 5.62 -9.10
N ARG A 158 0.45 6.31 -8.15
CA ARG A 158 1.70 5.83 -7.55
C ARG A 158 1.51 4.46 -6.90
N SER A 159 0.45 4.30 -6.12
CA SER A 159 0.13 3.04 -5.43
C SER A 159 -0.14 1.88 -6.41
N LEU A 160 -0.76 2.16 -7.57
CA LEU A 160 -0.90 1.20 -8.66
C LEU A 160 0.47 0.82 -9.24
N GLY A 161 1.31 1.80 -9.57
CA GLY A 161 2.65 1.56 -10.10
C GLY A 161 3.53 0.70 -9.17
N GLU A 162 3.59 1.05 -7.87
CA GLU A 162 4.32 0.25 -6.86
C GLU A 162 3.79 -1.18 -6.78
N ARG A 163 2.47 -1.35 -6.88
CA ARG A 163 1.88 -2.70 -6.86
C ARG A 163 2.21 -3.47 -8.13
N SER A 164 2.18 -2.83 -9.30
CA SER A 164 2.51 -3.46 -10.59
C SER A 164 3.95 -3.98 -10.58
N VAL A 165 4.90 -3.18 -10.10
CA VAL A 165 6.30 -3.62 -9.94
C VAL A 165 6.38 -4.84 -9.01
N THR A 166 5.66 -4.81 -7.90
CA THR A 166 5.64 -5.96 -6.97
C THR A 166 5.08 -7.22 -7.63
N GLU A 167 4.01 -7.11 -8.41
CA GLU A 167 3.42 -8.27 -9.10
C GLU A 167 4.39 -8.84 -10.14
N LEU A 168 5.06 -7.98 -10.91
CA LEU A 168 6.08 -8.40 -11.86
C LEU A 168 7.26 -9.11 -11.18
N ILE A 169 7.71 -8.60 -10.03
CA ILE A 169 8.77 -9.27 -9.25
C ILE A 169 8.30 -10.66 -8.79
N LEU A 170 7.08 -10.78 -8.28
CA LEU A 170 6.53 -12.05 -7.81
C LEU A 170 6.39 -13.08 -8.94
N GLN A 171 6.06 -12.66 -10.17
CA GLN A 171 6.00 -13.56 -11.33
C GLN A 171 7.36 -14.18 -11.68
N HIS A 172 8.46 -13.46 -11.45
CA HIS A 172 9.82 -13.94 -11.74
C HIS A 172 10.47 -14.63 -10.54
N GLN A 173 9.82 -14.62 -9.37
CA GLN A 173 10.37 -15.18 -8.14
C GLN A 173 10.03 -16.67 -8.02
N ASN A 174 11.06 -17.51 -7.89
CA ASN A 174 10.89 -18.94 -7.62
C ASN A 174 10.54 -19.16 -6.13
N PRO A 175 9.31 -19.61 -5.80
CA PRO A 175 8.90 -19.77 -4.40
C PRO A 175 9.64 -20.92 -3.69
N GLN A 176 10.03 -21.98 -4.40
CA GLN A 176 10.76 -23.11 -3.82
C GLN A 176 12.17 -22.72 -3.35
N GLN A 177 12.81 -21.74 -4.02
CA GLN A 177 14.16 -21.29 -3.69
C GLN A 177 14.20 -20.02 -2.82
N LEU A 178 13.04 -19.42 -2.50
CA LEU A 178 12.97 -18.15 -1.79
C LEU A 178 13.74 -18.15 -0.47
N SER A 179 13.49 -19.15 0.38
CA SER A 179 14.16 -19.29 1.67
C SER A 179 15.67 -19.48 1.50
N ALA A 180 16.09 -20.32 0.54
CA ALA A 180 17.51 -20.58 0.26
C ALA A 180 18.24 -19.30 -0.19
N ASN A 181 17.63 -18.54 -1.11
CA ASN A 181 18.15 -17.27 -1.61
C ASN A 181 18.24 -16.21 -0.51
N LEU A 182 17.22 -16.12 0.36
CA LEU A 182 17.24 -15.23 1.52
C LEU A 182 18.42 -15.55 2.43
N TRP A 183 18.58 -16.81 2.83
CA TRP A 183 19.66 -17.18 3.76
C TRP A 183 21.04 -17.09 3.12
N ALA A 184 21.18 -17.34 1.82
CA ALA A 184 22.40 -17.07 1.09
C ALA A 184 22.76 -15.57 1.11
N ALA A 185 21.78 -14.69 0.89
CA ALA A 185 21.98 -13.24 0.92
C ALA A 185 22.32 -12.71 2.33
N VAL A 186 21.79 -13.33 3.39
CA VAL A 186 22.13 -13.04 4.79
C VAL A 186 23.59 -13.45 5.06
N ARG A 187 23.97 -14.69 4.70
CA ARG A 187 25.35 -15.18 4.91
C ARG A 187 26.39 -14.41 4.11
N ALA A 188 26.08 -13.97 2.90
CA ALA A 188 26.95 -13.15 2.07
C ALA A 188 27.32 -11.79 2.71
N ARG A 189 26.55 -11.34 3.71
CA ARG A 189 26.82 -10.13 4.49
C ARG A 189 27.56 -10.40 5.81
N GLY A 190 28.04 -11.63 6.02
CA GLY A 190 28.65 -12.04 7.30
C GLY A 190 27.65 -12.17 8.45
N CYS A 191 26.35 -12.19 8.13
CA CYS A 191 25.25 -12.32 9.07
C CYS A 191 24.74 -13.76 9.11
N GLN A 192 24.04 -14.13 10.18
CA GLN A 192 23.41 -15.44 10.30
C GLN A 192 22.09 -15.35 11.06
N PHE A 193 21.14 -16.21 10.69
CA PHE A 193 19.92 -16.50 11.43
C PHE A 193 19.98 -17.96 11.88
N LEU A 194 19.81 -18.21 13.18
CA LEU A 194 20.01 -19.53 13.79
C LEU A 194 18.71 -20.33 13.96
N GLY A 195 17.60 -19.85 13.40
CA GLY A 195 16.26 -20.37 13.66
C GLY A 195 15.58 -19.63 14.81
N PRO A 196 14.24 -19.66 14.90
CA PRO A 196 13.49 -18.79 15.82
C PRO A 196 13.93 -18.89 17.29
N ALA A 197 13.95 -20.11 17.86
CA ALA A 197 14.24 -20.31 19.28
C ALA A 197 15.69 -19.96 19.65
N MET A 198 16.66 -20.43 18.86
CA MET A 198 18.07 -20.17 19.11
C MET A 198 18.41 -18.69 18.91
N GLN A 199 17.81 -18.04 17.91
CA GLN A 199 18.00 -16.61 17.67
C GLN A 199 17.47 -15.77 18.83
N GLU A 200 16.27 -16.09 19.33
CA GLU A 200 15.68 -15.41 20.48
C GLU A 200 16.58 -15.48 21.72
N GLU A 201 17.08 -16.68 22.05
CA GLU A 201 17.94 -16.87 23.21
C GLU A 201 19.28 -16.12 23.10
N VAL A 202 19.87 -16.11 21.90
CA VAL A 202 21.06 -15.28 21.63
C VAL A 202 20.78 -13.80 21.86
N LEU A 203 19.65 -13.29 21.39
CA LEU A 203 19.29 -11.88 21.58
C LEU A 203 19.07 -11.54 23.06
N LYS A 204 18.42 -12.42 23.83
CA LYS A 204 18.26 -12.26 25.29
C LYS A 204 19.60 -12.23 26.01
N LEU A 205 20.51 -13.15 25.69
CA LEU A 205 21.85 -13.18 26.29
C LEU A 205 22.69 -11.96 25.91
N VAL A 206 22.55 -11.44 24.69
CA VAL A 206 23.21 -10.19 24.28
C VAL A 206 22.65 -9.00 25.07
N LEU A 207 21.33 -8.92 25.25
CA LEU A 207 20.70 -7.86 26.05
C LEU A 207 21.18 -7.93 27.50
N LEU A 208 21.16 -9.12 28.13
CA LEU A 208 21.65 -9.33 29.49
C LEU A 208 23.12 -8.90 29.66
N ALA A 209 23.97 -9.20 28.68
CA ALA A 209 25.38 -8.83 28.73
C ALA A 209 25.62 -7.31 28.62
N LEU A 210 24.66 -6.57 28.07
CA LEU A 210 24.77 -5.14 27.77
C LEU A 210 23.85 -4.26 28.63
N GLU A 211 23.02 -4.86 29.49
CA GLU A 211 22.03 -4.18 30.33
C GLU A 211 22.68 -3.13 31.23
N ASP A 212 23.84 -3.44 31.81
CA ASP A 212 24.59 -2.54 32.69
C ASP A 212 25.46 -1.51 31.94
N SER A 213 25.21 -1.27 30.65
CA SER A 213 26.04 -0.41 29.77
C SER A 213 27.52 -0.82 29.73
N SER A 214 27.80 -2.10 29.97
CA SER A 214 29.15 -2.65 30.00
C SER A 214 29.80 -2.60 28.62
N ALA A 215 30.99 -2.01 28.54
CA ALA A 215 31.78 -1.94 27.31
C ALA A 215 32.48 -3.28 27.03
N LEU A 216 31.76 -4.21 26.38
CA LEU A 216 32.31 -5.51 26.01
C LEU A 216 32.91 -5.49 24.60
N SER A 217 34.11 -6.06 24.45
CA SER A 217 34.65 -6.36 23.12
C SER A 217 33.80 -7.44 22.44
N ARG A 218 33.81 -7.46 21.09
CA ARG A 218 33.11 -8.49 20.32
C ARG A 218 33.50 -9.91 20.76
N LYS A 219 34.78 -10.15 21.03
CA LYS A 219 35.29 -11.45 21.48
C LYS A 219 34.70 -11.86 22.83
N VAL A 220 34.64 -10.93 23.77
CA VAL A 220 34.09 -11.18 25.12
C VAL A 220 32.59 -11.44 25.06
N LEU A 221 31.84 -10.62 24.31
CA LEU A 221 30.40 -10.80 24.12
C LEU A 221 30.07 -12.15 23.47
N VAL A 222 30.78 -12.51 22.40
CA VAL A 222 30.59 -13.81 21.73
C VAL A 222 30.87 -14.97 22.68
N MET A 223 31.94 -14.89 23.48
CA MET A 223 32.26 -15.94 24.47
C MET A 223 31.18 -16.03 25.55
N PHE A 224 30.70 -14.90 26.07
CA PHE A 224 29.63 -14.85 27.07
C PHE A 224 28.37 -15.58 26.58
N VAL A 225 27.95 -15.29 25.35
CA VAL A 225 26.75 -15.90 24.75
C VAL A 225 26.98 -17.39 24.49
N VAL A 226 28.09 -17.78 23.85
CA VAL A 226 28.37 -19.19 23.52
C VAL A 226 28.38 -20.07 24.77
N GLN A 227 29.02 -19.63 25.85
CA GLN A 227 29.11 -20.41 27.09
C GLN A 227 27.75 -20.70 27.72
N ARG A 228 26.79 -19.78 27.60
CA ARG A 228 25.44 -19.92 28.15
C ARG A 228 24.46 -20.61 27.19
N LEU A 229 24.74 -20.54 25.89
CA LEU A 229 23.88 -21.11 24.86
C LEU A 229 24.15 -22.60 24.58
N VAL A 230 25.42 -23.03 24.62
CA VAL A 230 25.82 -24.43 24.31
C VAL A 230 25.07 -25.50 25.12
N PRO A 231 24.78 -25.33 26.43
CA PRO A 231 24.03 -26.32 27.20
C PRO A 231 22.63 -26.63 26.64
N HIS A 232 22.00 -25.66 25.97
CA HIS A 232 20.65 -25.77 25.43
C HIS A 232 20.67 -26.00 23.90
N PHE A 233 21.70 -25.51 23.21
CA PHE A 233 21.87 -25.62 21.77
C PHE A 233 23.31 -26.09 21.44
N PRO A 234 23.58 -27.41 21.43
CA PRO A 234 24.93 -27.95 21.26
C PRO A 234 25.62 -27.55 19.94
N GLN A 235 24.85 -27.20 18.92
CA GLN A 235 25.34 -26.70 17.62
C GLN A 235 25.84 -25.24 17.66
N ALA A 236 25.73 -24.54 18.80
CA ALA A 236 26.23 -23.18 18.96
C ALA A 236 27.76 -23.12 18.82
N SER A 237 28.26 -22.15 18.05
CA SER A 237 29.70 -21.95 17.85
C SER A 237 30.07 -20.48 17.93
N LYS A 238 31.34 -20.19 18.24
CA LYS A 238 31.86 -18.82 18.24
C LYS A 238 31.65 -18.12 16.90
N THR A 239 31.77 -18.86 15.80
CA THR A 239 31.58 -18.35 14.43
C THR A 239 30.12 -17.99 14.18
N SER A 240 29.19 -18.90 14.47
CA SER A 240 27.76 -18.68 14.22
C SER A 240 27.17 -17.57 15.11
N ILE A 241 27.56 -17.52 16.38
CA ILE A 241 27.20 -16.41 17.28
C ILE A 241 27.88 -15.11 16.85
N GLY A 242 29.15 -15.19 16.41
CA GLY A 242 29.88 -14.05 15.86
C GLY A 242 29.19 -13.40 14.67
N HIS A 243 28.54 -14.18 13.80
CA HIS A 243 27.73 -13.68 12.69
C HIS A 243 26.40 -13.06 13.15
N VAL A 244 25.76 -13.59 14.20
CA VAL A 244 24.57 -12.95 14.80
C VAL A 244 24.90 -11.59 15.41
N VAL A 245 26.04 -11.50 16.11
CA VAL A 245 26.53 -10.22 16.67
C VAL A 245 26.83 -9.23 15.54
N ILE A 246 27.38 -9.66 14.39
CA ILE A 246 27.52 -8.79 13.21
C ILE A 246 26.16 -8.26 12.75
N SER A 247 25.14 -9.12 12.65
CA SER A 247 23.78 -8.72 12.24
C SER A 247 23.25 -7.57 13.09
N LEU A 248 23.40 -7.69 14.42
CA LEU A 248 22.98 -6.67 15.39
C LEU A 248 23.72 -5.35 15.17
N VAL A 249 25.05 -5.40 15.07
CA VAL A 249 25.88 -4.20 14.87
C VAL A 249 25.55 -3.51 13.55
N ALA A 250 25.34 -4.27 12.48
CA ALA A 250 24.96 -3.73 11.18
C ALA A 250 23.57 -3.05 11.19
N GLN A 251 22.62 -3.59 11.96
CA GLN A 251 21.28 -3.01 12.14
C GLN A 251 21.32 -1.76 13.03
N LEU A 252 22.06 -1.81 14.14
CA LEU A 252 22.18 -0.70 15.09
C LEU A 252 22.93 0.49 14.50
N ALA A 253 23.93 0.25 13.63
CA ALA A 253 24.62 1.30 12.89
C ALA A 253 23.71 2.06 11.89
N ARG A 254 22.51 1.54 11.60
CA ARG A 254 21.53 2.13 10.69
C ARG A 254 20.26 2.62 11.38
N CYS A 255 20.16 2.48 12.71
CA CYS A 255 18.97 2.83 13.47
C CYS A 255 19.18 4.15 14.24
N PRO A 256 18.46 5.24 13.91
CA PRO A 256 18.62 6.54 14.60
C PRO A 256 18.12 6.55 16.05
N ILE A 257 17.38 5.52 16.48
CA ILE A 257 16.69 5.48 17.79
C ILE A 257 17.54 4.76 18.86
N ALA A 258 18.60 4.05 18.48
CA ALA A 258 19.45 3.33 19.42
C ALA A 258 20.58 4.24 19.95
N VAL A 259 20.25 5.23 20.78
CA VAL A 259 21.22 6.22 21.31
C VAL A 259 22.33 5.57 22.16
N SER A 260 22.06 4.48 22.91
CA SER A 260 23.12 3.80 23.70
C SER A 260 24.01 2.85 22.88
N LEU A 261 23.48 2.23 21.82
CA LEU A 261 24.23 1.29 20.96
C LEU A 261 24.92 1.99 19.79
N SER A 262 24.46 3.18 19.38
CA SER A 262 25.17 4.03 18.41
C SER A 262 26.45 4.64 19.00
N GLU A 263 26.48 4.96 20.31
CA GLU A 263 27.71 5.27 21.05
C GLU A 263 28.68 4.08 21.08
N TRP A 264 28.16 2.85 21.15
CA TRP A 264 28.96 1.63 21.02
C TRP A 264 29.57 1.50 19.61
N VAL A 265 28.79 1.67 18.53
CA VAL A 265 29.30 1.62 17.14
C VAL A 265 30.33 2.71 16.86
N SER A 266 30.14 3.92 17.39
CA SER A 266 31.08 5.04 17.21
C SER A 266 32.36 4.87 18.05
N ARG A 267 32.28 4.23 19.23
CA ARG A 267 33.47 3.79 19.99
C ARG A 267 34.19 2.60 19.33
N SER A 268 33.46 1.64 18.75
CA SER A 268 34.06 0.53 17.99
C SER A 268 34.67 0.98 16.65
N ARG A 269 34.14 2.02 15.99
CA ARG A 269 34.79 2.62 14.80
C ARG A 269 36.13 3.29 15.10
N LYS A 270 36.37 3.73 16.35
CA LYS A 270 37.70 4.22 16.79
C LYS A 270 38.70 3.08 16.97
N GLN A 271 38.26 1.84 17.12
CA GLN A 271 39.09 0.65 16.93
C GLN A 271 38.99 0.22 15.48
N ARG A 272 39.79 0.86 14.61
CA ARG A 272 39.97 0.44 13.22
C ARG A 272 40.21 -1.07 13.16
N PHE A 273 39.39 -1.71 12.34
CA PHE A 273 39.72 -2.93 11.62
C PHE A 273 41.18 -2.89 11.18
N VAL A 274 41.98 -3.79 11.75
CA VAL A 274 43.22 -4.29 11.14
C VAL A 274 43.04 -5.80 11.14
N CYS A 275 42.91 -6.35 9.93
CA CYS A 275 42.81 -7.75 9.53
C CYS A 275 41.99 -8.70 10.43
#